data_AF-A0A7C7NVS6-F1
#
_entry.id   AF-A0A7C7NVS6-F1
#
_cell.length_a   1.000
_cell.length_b   1.000
_cell.length_c   1.000
_cell.angle_alpha   90.00
_cell.angle_beta   90.00
_cell.angle_gamma   90.00
#
_symmetry.space_group_name_H-M   'P 1'
#
loop_
_entity.id
_entity.type
_entity.pdbx_description
1 polymer ?
#
loop_
_entity_poly.entity_id
_entity_poly.type
_entity_poly.pdbx_seq_one_letter_code
_entity_poly.pdbx_strand_id
1 'polypeptide(L)'
;VNGKFLKIGFGGDRNRTFKDRSYINRRYIFPLRNTNSTTTYYLLVDKRNASVSFPLWLWNKSQFEASETKENVYFGIFFGVIFFLAVVSLLIGVFIRNKLFLYYAGYTLSMCLYLFTALGFSFQFLYPNSENFNNYSRVILSVIIAVFTTLFLRVFLNIDKNLPKTSKYYKIVSAILVVLTVLWMFFSELYQVHTIWLLNISNVLFLSIFIGAFCAAFYTLKTNRYNAIVFFMAFGVMIFGILMYLGIEYGLINEDIFPLNPMLLGSGFEIIILSFAMIYQLSKIISAKQVLEIKHQTLVQNTQTLEAKNLELINTAKTLKMQHTEKKSDTILLKSKALIKLNEITHISSDGHYLEFYLTTKETPEVDRNTIKAVLSQLPEIDFAQVHRSHIVNINHLKI
;
A
#
# COMPACT_ATOMS: atom_id res chain seq x y z
N VAL A 1 2.67 -66.13 12.71
CA VAL A 1 2.19 -67.53 12.82
C VAL A 1 3.02 -68.37 11.85
N ASN A 2 3.57 -69.52 12.27
CA ASN A 2 4.58 -70.32 11.54
C ASN A 2 5.92 -69.61 11.27
N GLY A 3 6.44 -68.82 12.22
CA GLY A 3 7.71 -68.10 12.06
C GLY A 3 7.70 -66.96 11.03
N LYS A 4 6.56 -66.71 10.36
CA LYS A 4 6.38 -65.59 9.44
C LYS A 4 5.66 -64.42 10.12
N PHE A 5 6.24 -63.23 10.00
CA PHE A 5 5.62 -61.97 10.38
C PHE A 5 4.47 -61.64 9.42
N LEU A 6 3.30 -61.30 9.95
CA LEU A 6 2.19 -60.79 9.16
C LEU A 6 2.34 -59.27 9.05
N LYS A 7 2.44 -58.75 7.82
CA LYS A 7 2.48 -57.31 7.58
C LYS A 7 1.08 -56.72 7.77
N ILE A 8 0.92 -55.86 8.78
CA ILE A 8 -0.35 -55.18 9.08
C ILE A 8 -0.53 -53.94 8.21
N GLY A 9 0.56 -53.23 7.96
CA GLY A 9 0.53 -52.01 7.18
C GLY A 9 1.92 -51.44 6.98
N PHE A 10 1.96 -50.28 6.35
CA PHE A 10 3.16 -49.48 6.19
C PHE A 10 2.81 -47.99 6.23
N GLY A 11 3.75 -47.16 6.68
CA GLY A 11 3.65 -45.70 6.65
C GLY A 11 4.85 -45.09 5.93
N GLY A 12 5.01 -43.78 6.05
CA GLY A 12 6.08 -43.04 5.38
C GLY A 12 5.71 -42.54 3.99
N ASP A 13 6.58 -41.72 3.44
CA ASP A 13 6.36 -40.80 2.32
C ASP A 13 7.08 -41.20 1.01
N ARG A 14 7.93 -42.24 1.04
CA ARG A 14 8.65 -42.73 -0.14
C ARG A 14 7.79 -43.63 -1.02
N ASN A 15 7.69 -43.25 -2.30
CA ASN A 15 7.07 -44.00 -3.40
C ASN A 15 5.65 -44.50 -3.10
N ARG A 16 4.85 -43.66 -2.43
CA ARG A 16 3.48 -43.98 -2.00
C ARG A 16 2.56 -42.78 -2.17
N THR A 17 1.38 -43.05 -2.71
CA THR A 17 0.26 -42.13 -2.77
C THR A 17 -0.53 -42.14 -1.46
N PHE A 18 -1.43 -41.16 -1.29
CA PHE A 18 -2.27 -41.09 -0.09
C PHE A 18 -3.19 -42.32 0.04
N LYS A 19 -3.60 -42.92 -1.07
CA LYS A 19 -4.49 -44.09 -1.11
C LYS A 19 -3.81 -45.38 -0.63
N ASP A 20 -2.48 -45.43 -0.61
CA ASP A 20 -1.71 -46.59 -0.15
C ASP A 20 -1.71 -46.73 1.38
N ARG A 21 -2.34 -45.80 2.11
CA ARG A 21 -2.46 -45.85 3.57
C ARG A 21 -3.37 -46.99 4.03
N SER A 22 -2.94 -47.68 5.09
CA SER A 22 -3.67 -48.81 5.69
C SER A 22 -5.06 -48.42 6.23
N TYR A 23 -5.23 -47.14 6.57
CA TYR A 23 -6.50 -46.51 6.91
C TYR A 23 -6.49 -45.08 6.36
N ILE A 24 -7.56 -44.69 5.67
CA ILE A 24 -7.64 -43.40 4.97
C ILE A 24 -7.79 -42.27 5.99
N ASN A 25 -6.64 -41.69 6.38
CA ASN A 25 -6.55 -40.61 7.37
C ASN A 25 -5.25 -39.82 7.19
N ARG A 26 -5.22 -38.54 7.61
CA ARG A 26 -4.02 -37.69 7.60
C ARG A 26 -2.90 -38.24 8.47
N ARG A 27 -3.23 -38.93 9.56
CA ARG A 27 -2.30 -39.64 10.45
C ARG A 27 -2.02 -41.05 9.90
N TYR A 28 -0.87 -41.62 10.23
CA TYR A 28 -0.59 -43.03 9.94
C TYR A 28 -1.29 -43.90 10.99
N ILE A 29 -2.25 -44.70 10.55
CA ILE A 29 -3.06 -45.56 11.41
C ILE A 29 -2.94 -47.00 10.92
N PHE A 30 -2.71 -47.91 11.86
CA PHE A 30 -2.56 -49.34 11.59
C PHE A 30 -3.68 -50.09 12.32
N PRO A 31 -4.73 -50.55 11.61
CA PRO A 31 -5.81 -51.31 12.22
C PRO A 31 -5.28 -52.62 12.82
N LEU A 32 -5.34 -52.75 14.14
CA LEU A 32 -4.97 -53.97 14.84
C LEU A 32 -6.21 -54.85 15.04
N ARG A 33 -6.04 -56.17 14.90
CA ARG A 33 -7.11 -57.11 15.22
C ARG A 33 -7.13 -57.37 16.72
N ASN A 34 -8.31 -57.31 17.32
CA ASN A 34 -8.47 -57.76 18.68
C ASN A 34 -8.38 -59.29 18.71
N THR A 35 -7.48 -59.83 19.51
CA THR A 35 -7.27 -61.27 19.67
C THR A 35 -7.49 -61.65 21.11
N ASN A 36 -8.15 -62.79 21.36
CA ASN A 36 -8.35 -63.31 22.72
C ASN A 36 -7.06 -63.81 23.39
N SER A 37 -5.92 -63.76 22.69
CA SER A 37 -4.60 -64.12 23.18
C SER A 37 -3.66 -62.91 23.11
N THR A 38 -2.63 -62.93 23.96
CA THR A 38 -1.55 -61.93 23.95
C THR A 38 -0.84 -61.98 22.60
N THR A 39 -1.00 -60.91 21.81
CA THR A 39 -0.36 -60.76 20.50
C THR A 39 0.74 -59.71 20.57
N THR A 40 1.94 -60.06 20.09
CA THR A 40 3.08 -59.14 20.00
C THR A 40 3.12 -58.48 18.62
N TYR A 41 3.26 -57.15 18.61
CA TYR A 41 3.40 -56.34 17.40
C TYR A 41 4.81 -55.76 17.31
N TYR A 42 5.38 -55.74 16.10
CA TYR A 42 6.71 -55.18 15.82
C TYR A 42 6.56 -53.99 14.88
N LEU A 43 7.25 -52.89 15.19
CA LEU A 43 7.31 -51.69 14.36
C LEU A 43 8.77 -51.44 13.95
N LEU A 44 9.01 -51.35 12.64
CA LEU A 44 10.29 -50.95 12.09
C LEU A 44 10.20 -49.47 11.67
N VAL A 45 11.07 -48.63 12.22
CA VAL A 45 11.16 -47.20 11.90
C VAL A 45 12.49 -46.91 11.22
N ASP A 46 12.43 -46.45 9.97
CA ASP A 46 13.60 -45.97 9.24
C ASP A 46 13.69 -44.44 9.34
N LYS A 47 14.68 -43.96 10.08
CA LYS A 47 14.93 -42.52 10.30
C LYS A 47 16.08 -41.96 9.45
N ARG A 48 16.55 -42.69 8.43
CA ARG A 48 17.65 -42.21 7.60
C ARG A 48 17.27 -40.89 6.91
N ASN A 49 18.11 -39.87 7.09
CA ASN A 49 17.95 -38.52 6.55
C ASN A 49 16.72 -37.72 7.06
N ALA A 50 16.14 -38.11 8.19
CA ALA A 50 15.04 -37.38 8.80
C ALA A 50 15.12 -37.38 10.34
N SER A 51 14.73 -36.28 10.97
CA SER A 51 14.40 -36.28 12.39
C SER A 51 12.98 -36.82 12.53
N VAL A 52 12.81 -37.92 13.26
CA VAL A 52 11.54 -38.63 13.35
C VAL A 52 11.19 -38.81 14.83
N SER A 53 10.14 -38.11 15.26
CA SER A 53 9.42 -38.41 16.50
C SER A 53 8.27 -39.36 16.17
N PHE A 54 8.13 -40.45 16.93
CA PHE A 54 7.11 -41.47 16.70
C PHE A 54 6.32 -41.73 17.99
N PRO A 55 5.50 -40.76 18.43
CA PRO A 55 4.59 -41.02 19.53
C PRO A 55 3.57 -42.08 19.09
N LEU A 56 3.36 -43.07 19.95
CA LEU A 56 2.48 -44.21 19.68
C LEU A 56 1.33 -44.20 20.68
N TRP A 57 0.12 -44.25 20.14
CA TRP A 57 -1.09 -44.40 20.95
C TRP A 57 -1.89 -45.60 20.47
N LEU A 58 -2.45 -46.33 21.43
CA LEU A 58 -3.38 -47.41 21.17
C LEU A 58 -4.79 -46.93 21.50
N TRP A 59 -5.69 -46.99 20.51
CA TRP A 59 -7.06 -46.50 20.64
C TRP A 59 -8.06 -47.61 20.33
N ASN A 60 -9.20 -47.59 21.02
CA ASN A 60 -10.40 -48.23 20.48
C ASN A 60 -10.87 -47.43 19.26
N LYS A 61 -11.33 -48.12 18.21
CA LYS A 61 -11.79 -47.50 16.96
C LYS A 61 -12.82 -46.40 17.18
N SER A 62 -13.86 -46.64 17.99
CA SER A 62 -14.93 -45.66 18.19
C SER A 62 -14.46 -44.42 18.94
N GLN A 63 -13.56 -44.60 19.92
CA GLN A 63 -12.95 -43.49 20.66
C GLN A 63 -12.03 -42.66 19.75
N PHE A 64 -11.24 -43.33 18.91
CA PHE A 64 -10.40 -42.67 17.92
C PHE A 64 -11.25 -41.84 16.95
N GLU A 65 -12.29 -42.41 16.34
CA GLU A 65 -13.15 -41.71 15.38
C GLU A 65 -13.87 -40.51 16.03
N ALA A 66 -14.31 -40.63 17.28
CA ALA A 66 -14.92 -39.51 18.02
C ALA A 66 -13.91 -38.39 18.31
N SER A 67 -12.69 -38.75 18.76
CA SER A 67 -11.60 -37.79 19.02
C SER A 67 -11.18 -37.06 17.74
N GLU A 68 -11.00 -37.83 16.66
CA GLU A 68 -10.63 -37.34 15.34
C GLU A 68 -11.68 -36.39 14.75
N THR A 69 -12.97 -36.72 14.94
CA THR A 69 -14.08 -35.85 14.51
C THR A 69 -14.05 -34.51 15.26
N LYS A 70 -13.85 -34.54 16.58
CA LYS A 70 -13.73 -33.34 17.40
C LYS A 70 -12.55 -32.48 16.98
N GLU A 71 -11.38 -33.08 16.75
CA GLU A 71 -10.17 -32.37 16.31
C GLU A 71 -10.37 -31.72 14.92
N ASN A 72 -11.02 -32.43 13.99
CA ASN A 72 -11.33 -31.91 12.66
C ASN A 72 -12.27 -30.68 12.71
N VAL A 73 -13.20 -30.62 13.66
CA VAL A 73 -14.03 -29.42 13.86
C VAL A 73 -13.15 -28.23 14.28
N TYR A 74 -12.23 -28.42 15.23
CA TYR A 74 -11.30 -27.36 15.62
C TYR A 74 -10.40 -26.89 14.47
N PHE A 75 -9.88 -27.82 13.66
CA PHE A 75 -9.12 -27.47 12.47
C PHE A 75 -9.96 -26.73 11.43
N GLY A 76 -11.21 -27.14 11.21
CA GLY A 76 -12.13 -26.47 10.29
C GLY A 76 -12.36 -25.02 10.67
N ILE A 77 -12.60 -24.74 11.95
CA ILE A 77 -12.74 -23.37 12.48
C ILE A 77 -11.42 -22.61 12.30
N PHE A 78 -10.29 -23.20 12.71
CA PHE A 78 -8.97 -22.57 12.66
C PHE A 78 -8.58 -22.14 11.24
N PHE A 79 -8.60 -23.08 10.29
CA PHE A 79 -8.24 -22.82 8.90
C PHE A 79 -9.27 -21.95 8.19
N GLY A 80 -10.56 -22.10 8.53
CA GLY A 80 -11.63 -21.25 8.00
C GLY A 80 -11.43 -19.78 8.34
N VAL A 81 -11.14 -19.47 9.61
CA VAL A 81 -10.86 -18.09 10.07
C VAL A 81 -9.62 -17.53 9.39
N ILE A 82 -8.50 -18.25 9.38
CA ILE A 82 -7.25 -17.77 8.79
C ILE A 82 -7.41 -17.55 7.28
N PHE A 83 -8.06 -18.49 6.58
CA PHE A 83 -8.32 -18.36 5.16
C PHE A 83 -9.21 -17.15 4.85
N PHE A 84 -10.28 -16.95 5.63
CA PHE A 84 -11.13 -15.77 5.51
C PHE A 84 -10.34 -14.46 5.68
N LEU A 85 -9.49 -14.35 6.69
CA LEU A 85 -8.64 -13.18 6.93
C LEU A 85 -7.67 -12.92 5.76
N ALA A 86 -7.10 -13.98 5.18
CA ALA A 86 -6.24 -13.88 4.00
C ALA A 86 -7.00 -13.35 2.78
N VAL A 87 -8.18 -13.90 2.50
CA VAL A 87 -9.02 -13.49 1.35
C VAL A 87 -9.51 -12.05 1.51
N VAL A 88 -10.00 -11.67 2.69
CA VAL A 88 -10.43 -10.28 2.96
C VAL A 88 -9.28 -9.32 2.76
N SER A 89 -8.10 -9.64 3.29
CA SER A 89 -6.91 -8.82 3.11
C SER A 89 -6.47 -8.71 1.65
N LEU A 90 -6.60 -9.80 0.88
CA LEU A 90 -6.30 -9.81 -0.55
C LEU A 90 -7.25 -8.87 -1.31
N LEU A 91 -8.55 -9.01 -1.07
CA LEU A 91 -9.57 -8.17 -1.71
C LEU A 91 -9.31 -6.69 -1.40
N ILE A 92 -9.11 -6.33 -0.13
CA ILE A 92 -8.80 -4.95 0.28
C ILE A 92 -7.53 -4.45 -0.42
N GLY A 93 -6.48 -5.28 -0.48
CA GLY A 93 -5.23 -4.94 -1.15
C GLY A 93 -5.39 -4.67 -2.65
N VAL A 94 -6.23 -5.45 -3.32
CA VAL A 94 -6.56 -5.26 -4.75
C VAL A 94 -7.41 -4.00 -4.95
N PHE A 95 -8.47 -3.81 -4.16
CA PHE A 95 -9.38 -2.66 -4.30
C PHE A 95 -8.70 -1.32 -4.01
N ILE A 96 -7.89 -1.26 -2.95
CA ILE A 96 -7.19 -0.02 -2.54
C ILE A 96 -5.82 0.10 -3.23
N ARG A 97 -5.41 -0.92 -4.00
CA ARG A 97 -4.09 -1.03 -4.65
C ARG A 97 -2.93 -0.82 -3.66
N ASN A 98 -3.08 -1.33 -2.44
CA ASN A 98 -2.11 -1.14 -1.37
C ASN A 98 -1.26 -2.40 -1.14
N LYS A 99 0.05 -2.26 -1.35
CA LYS A 99 1.02 -3.36 -1.23
C LYS A 99 1.06 -3.99 0.16
N LEU A 100 0.82 -3.23 1.23
CA LEU A 100 0.84 -3.76 2.60
C LEU A 100 -0.18 -4.90 2.78
N PHE A 101 -1.39 -4.69 2.27
CA PHE A 101 -2.48 -5.67 2.36
C PHE A 101 -2.23 -6.88 1.46
N LEU A 102 -1.69 -6.68 0.26
CA LEU A 102 -1.31 -7.77 -0.64
C LEU A 102 -0.21 -8.66 -0.04
N TYR A 103 0.81 -8.05 0.57
CA TYR A 103 1.89 -8.79 1.22
C TYR A 103 1.41 -9.52 2.48
N TYR A 104 0.54 -8.88 3.27
CA TYR A 104 -0.09 -9.54 4.42
C TYR A 104 -0.96 -10.73 3.99
N ALA A 105 -1.77 -10.58 2.94
CA ALA A 105 -2.58 -11.66 2.41
C ALA A 105 -1.73 -12.85 1.94
N GLY A 106 -0.65 -12.58 1.21
CA GLY A 106 0.29 -13.62 0.78
C GLY A 106 0.98 -14.32 1.96
N TYR A 107 1.40 -13.56 2.98
CA TYR A 107 1.94 -14.12 4.22
C TYR A 107 0.93 -15.04 4.89
N THR A 108 -0.27 -14.55 5.18
CA THR A 108 -1.32 -15.30 5.88
C THR A 108 -1.75 -16.55 5.10
N LEU A 109 -1.92 -16.45 3.78
CA LEU A 109 -2.29 -17.59 2.94
C LEU A 109 -1.18 -18.65 2.89
N SER A 110 0.09 -18.23 2.76
CA SER A 110 1.22 -19.14 2.75
C SER A 110 1.42 -19.85 4.09
N MET A 111 1.24 -19.13 5.21
CA MET A 111 1.23 -19.72 6.56
C MET A 111 0.08 -20.71 6.74
N CYS A 112 -1.14 -20.35 6.30
CA CYS A 112 -2.30 -21.23 6.32
C CYS A 112 -2.02 -22.55 5.59
N LEU A 113 -1.52 -22.47 4.35
CA LEU A 113 -1.17 -23.64 3.53
C LEU A 113 -0.02 -24.45 4.11
N TYR A 114 0.98 -23.81 4.71
CA TYR A 114 2.07 -24.50 5.38
C TYR A 114 1.58 -25.32 6.58
N LEU A 115 0.77 -24.73 7.46
CA LEU A 115 0.22 -25.42 8.62
C LEU A 115 -0.74 -26.55 8.19
N PHE A 116 -1.57 -26.31 7.17
CA PHE A 116 -2.44 -27.32 6.57
C PHE A 116 -1.64 -28.51 6.00
N THR A 117 -0.50 -28.22 5.38
CA THR A 117 0.45 -29.23 4.85
C THR A 117 1.19 -29.96 5.97
N ALA A 118 1.61 -29.25 7.02
CA ALA A 118 2.33 -29.82 8.16
C ALA A 118 1.48 -30.88 8.88
N LEU A 119 0.17 -30.63 9.00
CA LEU A 119 -0.80 -31.58 9.56
C LEU A 119 -1.20 -32.71 8.60
N GLY A 120 -0.76 -32.68 7.34
CA GLY A 120 -1.01 -33.73 6.35
C GLY A 120 -2.30 -33.56 5.55
N PHE A 121 -3.08 -32.50 5.77
CA PHE A 121 -4.32 -32.26 5.04
C PHE A 121 -4.10 -31.98 3.55
N SER A 122 -3.02 -31.27 3.19
CA SER A 122 -2.71 -31.01 1.79
C SER A 122 -2.47 -32.30 0.99
N PHE A 123 -1.79 -33.29 1.58
CA PHE A 123 -1.60 -34.58 0.93
C PHE A 123 -2.91 -35.36 0.83
N GLN A 124 -3.80 -35.22 1.81
CA GLN A 124 -5.12 -35.85 1.78
C GLN A 124 -6.04 -35.25 0.69
N PHE A 125 -6.07 -33.92 0.55
CA PHE A 125 -7.10 -33.23 -0.23
C PHE A 125 -6.60 -32.54 -1.50
N LEU A 126 -5.40 -31.97 -1.50
CA LEU A 126 -4.91 -31.13 -2.61
C LEU A 126 -4.12 -31.92 -3.65
N TYR A 127 -3.29 -32.86 -3.22
CA TYR A 127 -2.42 -33.63 -4.11
C TYR A 127 -2.26 -35.11 -3.70
N PRO A 128 -3.35 -35.87 -3.52
CA PRO A 128 -3.30 -37.24 -2.99
C PRO A 128 -2.50 -38.23 -3.85
N ASN A 129 -2.29 -37.93 -5.12
CA ASN A 129 -1.57 -38.80 -6.05
C ASN A 129 -0.10 -38.37 -6.28
N SER A 130 0.36 -37.25 -5.72
CA SER A 130 1.68 -36.69 -6.00
C SER A 130 2.62 -36.84 -4.79
N GLU A 131 3.29 -38.00 -4.72
CA GLU A 131 4.26 -38.32 -3.67
C GLU A 131 5.48 -37.39 -3.67
N ASN A 132 6.02 -37.08 -4.86
CA ASN A 132 7.19 -36.22 -5.01
C ASN A 132 6.89 -34.81 -4.52
N PHE A 133 5.70 -34.29 -4.83
CA PHE A 133 5.30 -32.97 -4.37
C PHE A 133 5.09 -32.93 -2.85
N ASN A 134 4.56 -34.00 -2.24
CA ASN A 134 4.41 -34.08 -0.79
C ASN A 134 5.76 -33.94 -0.05
N ASN A 135 6.83 -34.50 -0.60
CA ASN A 135 8.17 -34.45 0.01
C ASN A 135 8.78 -33.04 -0.03
N TYR A 136 8.41 -32.22 -1.01
CA TYR A 136 9.03 -30.92 -1.25
C TYR A 136 8.14 -29.73 -0.88
N SER A 137 6.81 -29.95 -0.78
CA SER A 137 5.81 -28.89 -0.58
C SER A 137 6.06 -28.05 0.67
N ARG A 138 6.48 -28.65 1.77
CA ARG A 138 6.78 -27.94 3.02
C ARG A 138 7.95 -26.96 2.87
N VAL A 139 9.00 -27.37 2.15
CA VAL A 139 10.19 -26.54 1.89
C VAL A 139 9.84 -25.38 0.96
N ILE A 140 9.05 -25.65 -0.08
CA ILE A 140 8.57 -24.61 -1.00
C ILE A 140 7.72 -23.59 -0.23
N LEU A 141 6.78 -24.06 0.59
CA LEU A 141 5.91 -23.19 1.37
C LEU A 141 6.67 -22.37 2.42
N SER A 142 7.69 -22.93 3.08
CA SER A 142 8.50 -22.17 4.05
C SER A 142 9.29 -21.04 3.38
N VAL A 143 9.77 -21.24 2.14
CA VAL A 143 10.40 -20.17 1.36
C VAL A 143 9.41 -19.12 0.90
N ILE A 144 8.21 -19.52 0.45
CA ILE A 144 7.14 -18.57 0.12
C ILE A 144 6.77 -17.72 1.34
N ILE A 145 6.64 -18.33 2.52
CA ILE A 145 6.42 -17.63 3.78
C ILE A 145 7.54 -16.62 4.02
N ALA A 146 8.81 -17.04 3.96
CA ALA A 146 9.94 -16.15 4.20
C ALA A 146 9.95 -14.93 3.24
N VAL A 147 9.63 -15.14 1.97
CA VAL A 147 9.48 -14.06 0.98
C VAL A 147 8.36 -13.11 1.37
N PHE A 148 7.15 -13.61 1.64
CA PHE A 148 6.02 -12.74 2.02
C PHE A 148 6.22 -12.06 3.37
N THR A 149 6.83 -12.72 4.34
CA THR A 149 7.22 -12.14 5.64
C THR A 149 8.14 -10.95 5.44
N THR A 150 9.21 -11.09 4.65
CA THR A 150 10.12 -9.96 4.40
C THR A 150 9.45 -8.83 3.64
N LEU A 151 8.63 -9.11 2.63
CA LEU A 151 7.86 -8.10 1.90
C LEU A 151 6.89 -7.34 2.81
N PHE A 152 6.14 -8.08 3.63
CA PHE A 152 5.20 -7.54 4.60
C PHE A 152 5.92 -6.65 5.62
N LEU A 153 6.94 -7.18 6.30
CA LEU A 153 7.66 -6.45 7.35
C LEU A 153 8.38 -5.21 6.84
N ARG A 154 8.87 -5.22 5.59
CA ARG A 154 9.51 -4.05 4.98
C ARG A 154 8.57 -2.86 4.88
N VAL A 155 7.31 -3.10 4.56
CA VAL A 155 6.28 -2.05 4.48
C VAL A 155 5.69 -1.78 5.86
N PHE A 156 5.36 -2.82 6.63
CA PHE A 156 4.71 -2.70 7.93
C PHE A 156 5.57 -1.96 8.97
N LEU A 157 6.86 -2.29 9.06
CA LEU A 157 7.80 -1.61 9.97
C LEU A 157 8.51 -0.41 9.31
N ASN A 158 8.15 -0.06 8.07
CA ASN A 158 8.76 1.03 7.32
C ASN A 158 10.30 0.88 7.17
N ILE A 159 10.78 -0.36 7.05
CA ILE A 159 12.21 -0.72 6.95
C ILE A 159 12.83 -0.11 5.70
N ASP A 160 12.08 -0.03 4.60
CA ASP A 160 12.58 0.54 3.34
C ASP A 160 13.05 1.99 3.49
N LYS A 161 12.38 2.77 4.33
CA LYS A 161 12.73 4.17 4.61
C LYS A 161 13.75 4.29 5.73
N ASN A 162 13.56 3.54 6.82
CA ASN A 162 14.30 3.74 8.06
C ASN A 162 15.58 2.91 8.16
N LEU A 163 15.64 1.73 7.52
CA LEU A 163 16.77 0.82 7.54
C LEU A 163 17.07 0.26 6.13
N PRO A 164 17.55 1.08 5.19
CA PRO A 164 17.75 0.69 3.79
C PRO A 164 18.74 -0.48 3.62
N LYS A 165 19.73 -0.61 4.52
CA LYS A 165 20.66 -1.75 4.54
C LYS A 165 19.93 -3.06 4.86
N THR A 166 19.05 -3.06 5.86
CA THR A 166 18.21 -4.22 6.23
C THR A 166 17.23 -4.57 5.11
N SER A 167 16.64 -3.57 4.45
CA SER A 167 15.81 -3.77 3.27
C SER A 167 16.57 -4.47 2.13
N LYS A 168 17.78 -4.01 1.81
CA LYS A 168 18.65 -4.66 0.81
C LYS A 168 19.01 -6.08 1.21
N TYR A 169 19.36 -6.31 2.48
CA TYR A 169 19.64 -7.63 3.02
C TYR A 169 18.46 -8.60 2.82
N TYR A 170 17.25 -8.20 3.18
CA TYR A 170 16.06 -9.05 2.97
C TYR A 170 15.83 -9.40 1.51
N LYS A 171 15.98 -8.43 0.58
CA LYS A 171 15.86 -8.72 -0.86
C LYS A 171 16.87 -9.78 -1.31
N ILE A 172 18.12 -9.67 -0.85
CA ILE A 172 19.19 -10.61 -1.19
C ILE A 172 18.89 -11.99 -0.62
N VAL A 173 18.56 -12.10 0.68
CA VAL A 173 18.29 -13.39 1.33
C VAL A 173 17.08 -14.07 0.72
N SER A 174 15.99 -13.33 0.46
CA SER A 174 14.82 -13.88 -0.24
C SER A 174 15.16 -14.38 -1.65
N ALA A 175 15.98 -13.63 -2.41
CA ALA A 175 16.43 -14.09 -3.72
C ALA A 175 17.28 -15.37 -3.63
N ILE A 176 18.21 -15.44 -2.67
CA ILE A 176 19.02 -16.63 -2.42
C ILE A 176 18.12 -17.84 -2.09
N LEU A 177 17.17 -17.69 -1.16
CA LEU A 177 16.25 -18.76 -0.79
C LEU A 177 15.44 -19.28 -1.98
N VAL A 178 14.92 -18.37 -2.81
CA VAL A 178 14.17 -18.74 -4.03
C VAL A 178 15.07 -19.47 -5.02
N VAL A 179 16.26 -18.91 -5.32
CA VAL A 179 17.20 -19.54 -6.26
C VAL A 179 17.63 -20.92 -5.77
N LEU A 180 18.00 -21.05 -4.50
CA LEU A 180 18.39 -22.34 -3.91
C LEU A 180 17.27 -23.37 -4.00
N THR A 181 16.03 -22.98 -3.74
CA THR A 181 14.86 -23.88 -3.80
C THR A 181 14.55 -24.29 -5.24
N VAL A 182 14.63 -23.35 -6.17
CA VAL A 182 14.42 -23.62 -7.61
C VAL A 182 15.50 -24.56 -8.14
N LEU A 183 16.78 -24.29 -7.85
CA LEU A 183 17.89 -25.17 -8.23
C LEU A 183 17.72 -26.57 -7.64
N TRP A 184 17.31 -26.66 -6.38
CA TRP A 184 17.04 -27.93 -5.74
C TRP A 184 15.92 -28.73 -6.43
N MET A 185 14.85 -28.06 -6.87
CA MET A 185 13.75 -28.72 -7.59
C MET A 185 14.18 -29.25 -8.97
N PHE A 186 15.02 -28.53 -9.70
CA PHE A 186 15.49 -28.93 -11.03
C PHE A 186 16.63 -29.96 -11.01
N PHE A 187 17.43 -29.99 -9.93
CA PHE A 187 18.58 -30.87 -9.78
C PHE A 187 18.41 -31.84 -8.61
N SER A 188 17.20 -32.34 -8.40
CA SER A 188 16.83 -33.11 -7.20
C SER A 188 17.72 -34.33 -6.95
N GLU A 189 18.16 -35.05 -8.00
CA GLU A 189 19.05 -36.22 -7.88
C GLU A 189 20.42 -35.87 -7.28
N LEU A 190 21.02 -34.74 -7.70
CA LEU A 190 22.30 -34.24 -7.16
C LEU A 190 22.16 -33.83 -5.69
N TYR A 191 20.99 -33.29 -5.33
CA TYR A 191 20.74 -32.76 -4.00
C TYR A 191 20.10 -33.74 -3.03
N GLN A 192 19.61 -34.92 -3.42
CA GLN A 192 19.05 -35.90 -2.46
C GLN A 192 20.05 -36.23 -1.34
N VAL A 193 21.34 -36.39 -1.68
CA VAL A 193 22.43 -36.63 -0.72
C VAL A 193 22.71 -35.39 0.15
N HIS A 194 22.49 -34.19 -0.40
CA HIS A 194 22.83 -32.91 0.25
C HIS A 194 21.61 -32.14 0.78
N THR A 195 20.42 -32.74 0.79
CA THR A 195 19.18 -32.05 1.15
C THR A 195 19.22 -31.54 2.59
N ILE A 196 19.88 -32.28 3.50
CA ILE A 196 20.10 -31.86 4.89
C ILE A 196 20.89 -30.54 4.95
N TRP A 197 21.93 -30.39 4.12
CA TRP A 197 22.72 -29.15 4.07
C TRP A 197 21.89 -27.97 3.58
N LEU A 198 21.11 -28.17 2.52
CA LEU A 198 20.20 -27.15 2.01
C LEU A 198 19.18 -26.72 3.07
N LEU A 199 18.57 -27.67 3.77
CA LEU A 199 17.62 -27.39 4.85
C LEU A 199 18.28 -26.61 5.98
N ASN A 200 19.49 -27.00 6.39
CA ASN A 200 20.24 -26.30 7.42
C ASN A 200 20.59 -24.86 7.01
N ILE A 201 21.06 -24.66 5.77
CA ILE A 201 21.33 -23.31 5.24
C ILE A 201 20.04 -22.48 5.24
N SER A 202 18.93 -23.02 4.73
CA SER A 202 17.63 -22.35 4.73
C SER A 202 17.17 -22.00 6.14
N ASN A 203 17.32 -22.89 7.12
CA ASN A 203 16.99 -22.64 8.52
C ASN A 203 17.82 -21.50 9.11
N VAL A 204 19.13 -21.43 8.81
CA VAL A 204 19.99 -20.32 9.23
C VAL A 204 19.53 -19.00 8.61
N LEU A 205 19.15 -19.00 7.33
CA LEU A 205 18.62 -17.82 6.64
C LEU A 205 17.24 -17.39 7.16
N PHE A 206 16.38 -18.34 7.54
CA PHE A 206 15.11 -18.03 8.19
C PHE A 206 15.33 -17.40 9.57
N LEU A 207 16.23 -17.97 10.36
CA LEU A 207 16.60 -17.43 11.66
C LEU A 207 17.20 -16.02 11.54
N SER A 208 18.02 -15.78 10.53
CA SER A 208 18.62 -14.45 10.31
C SER A 208 17.59 -13.40 9.87
N ILE A 209 16.59 -13.77 9.06
CA ILE A 209 15.42 -12.92 8.78
C ILE A 209 14.68 -12.60 10.08
N PHE A 210 14.45 -13.62 10.92
CA PHE A 210 13.72 -13.46 12.17
C PHE A 210 14.44 -12.53 13.15
N ILE A 211 15.74 -12.73 13.38
CA ILE A 211 16.57 -11.84 14.22
C ILE A 211 16.58 -10.41 13.64
N GLY A 212 16.76 -10.28 12.33
CA GLY A 212 16.71 -8.99 11.64
C GLY A 212 15.38 -8.27 11.84
N ALA A 213 14.26 -9.01 11.89
CA ALA A 213 12.93 -8.47 12.10
C ALA A 213 12.76 -7.89 13.50
N PHE A 214 13.25 -8.60 14.52
CA PHE A 214 13.26 -8.08 15.89
C PHE A 214 14.14 -6.84 16.02
N CYS A 215 15.35 -6.84 15.45
CA CYS A 215 16.21 -5.65 15.44
C CYS A 215 15.53 -4.46 14.75
N ALA A 216 14.88 -4.68 13.61
CA ALA A 216 14.12 -3.65 12.89
C ALA A 216 12.93 -3.15 13.71
N ALA A 217 12.20 -4.03 14.41
CA ALA A 217 11.09 -3.67 15.28
C ALA A 217 11.56 -2.81 16.47
N PHE A 218 12.68 -3.16 17.10
CA PHE A 218 13.29 -2.35 18.16
C PHE A 218 13.64 -0.93 17.69
N TYR A 219 14.24 -0.80 16.50
CA TYR A 219 14.49 0.52 15.92
C TYR A 219 13.18 1.27 15.61
N THR A 220 12.17 0.55 15.13
CA THR A 220 10.87 1.12 14.76
C THR A 220 10.08 1.65 15.96
N LEU A 221 10.37 1.21 17.20
CA LEU A 221 9.76 1.81 18.40
C LEU A 221 9.92 3.33 18.49
N LYS A 222 11.04 3.86 17.96
CA LYS A 222 11.31 5.31 17.96
C LYS A 222 10.55 6.09 16.88
N THR A 223 10.16 5.44 15.79
CA THR A 223 9.57 6.11 14.62
C THR A 223 8.07 5.80 14.43
N ASN A 224 7.66 4.56 14.68
CA ASN A 224 6.28 4.10 14.59
C ASN A 224 6.01 3.07 15.70
N ARG A 225 5.81 3.61 16.91
CA ARG A 225 5.63 2.81 18.14
C ARG A 225 4.48 1.81 18.04
N TYR A 226 3.36 2.18 17.42
CA TYR A 226 2.19 1.30 17.29
C TYR A 226 2.53 0.02 16.50
N ASN A 227 3.09 0.15 15.28
CA ASN A 227 3.42 -1.02 14.46
C ASN A 227 4.49 -1.91 15.12
N ALA A 228 5.46 -1.31 15.82
CA ALA A 228 6.47 -2.07 16.56
C ALA A 228 5.86 -2.86 17.73
N ILE A 229 4.97 -2.26 18.53
CA ILE A 229 4.29 -2.95 19.63
C ILE A 229 3.44 -4.11 19.12
N VAL A 230 2.65 -3.88 18.06
CA VAL A 230 1.87 -4.94 17.42
C VAL A 230 2.77 -6.08 16.97
N PHE A 231 3.92 -5.78 16.35
CA PHE A 231 4.88 -6.81 15.95
C PHE A 231 5.35 -7.63 17.15
N PHE A 232 5.78 -7.00 18.24
CA PHE A 232 6.23 -7.72 19.44
C PHE A 232 5.12 -8.58 20.08
N MET A 233 3.88 -8.09 20.10
CA MET A 233 2.74 -8.86 20.60
C MET A 233 2.47 -10.08 19.70
N ALA A 234 2.34 -9.87 18.40
CA ALA A 234 1.99 -10.92 17.45
C ALA A 234 3.07 -12.02 17.42
N PHE A 235 4.32 -11.64 17.16
CA PHE A 235 5.43 -12.59 17.10
C PHE A 235 5.81 -13.14 18.48
N GLY A 236 5.56 -12.41 19.57
CA GLY A 236 5.76 -12.89 20.93
C GLY A 236 4.81 -14.02 21.31
N VAL A 237 3.52 -13.90 20.97
CA VAL A 237 2.54 -14.97 21.19
C VAL A 237 2.85 -16.20 20.34
N MET A 238 3.32 -16.00 19.11
CA MET A 238 3.80 -17.12 18.27
C MET A 238 5.01 -17.83 18.89
N ILE A 239 6.03 -17.08 19.34
CA ILE A 239 7.20 -17.64 20.03
C ILE A 239 6.77 -18.41 21.27
N PHE A 240 5.86 -17.86 22.07
CA PHE A 240 5.34 -18.53 23.25
C PHE A 240 4.67 -19.87 22.90
N GLY A 241 3.86 -19.90 21.84
CA GLY A 241 3.27 -21.16 21.34
C GLY A 241 4.32 -22.18 20.89
N ILE A 242 5.38 -21.73 20.22
CA ILE A 242 6.51 -22.59 19.82
C ILE A 242 7.23 -23.15 21.05
N LEU A 243 7.51 -22.32 22.07
CA LEU A 243 8.17 -22.76 23.30
C LEU A 243 7.32 -23.76 24.09
N MET A 244 6.00 -23.56 24.14
CA MET A 244 5.08 -24.52 24.77
C MET A 244 5.05 -25.85 24.02
N TYR A 245 5.04 -25.82 22.69
CA TYR A 245 5.13 -27.04 21.88
C TYR A 245 6.46 -27.78 22.09
N LEU A 246 7.59 -27.06 22.16
CA LEU A 246 8.88 -27.66 22.50
C LEU A 246 8.85 -28.29 23.91
N GLY A 247 8.21 -27.63 24.88
CA GLY A 247 8.01 -28.18 26.22
C GLY A 247 7.25 -29.51 26.21
N ILE A 248 6.26 -29.67 25.31
CA ILE A 248 5.55 -30.95 25.12
C ILE A 248 6.48 -32.00 24.50
N GLU A 249 7.21 -31.67 23.43
CA GLU A 249 8.13 -32.61 22.76
C GLU A 249 9.26 -33.09 23.67
N TYR A 250 9.73 -32.26 24.62
CA TYR A 250 10.72 -32.64 25.63
C TYR A 250 10.11 -33.28 26.90
N GLY A 251 8.79 -33.46 26.96
CA GLY A 251 8.10 -34.07 28.09
C GLY A 251 8.02 -33.20 29.35
N LEU A 252 8.25 -31.89 29.24
CA LEU A 252 8.11 -30.92 30.32
C LEU A 252 6.64 -30.53 30.57
N ILE A 253 5.80 -30.66 29.54
CA ILE A 253 4.39 -30.27 29.55
C ILE A 253 3.56 -31.43 29.01
N ASN A 254 2.43 -31.72 29.65
CA ASN A 254 1.50 -32.74 29.17
C ASN A 254 0.75 -32.23 27.93
N GLU A 255 0.60 -33.09 26.91
CA GLU A 255 -0.10 -32.74 25.66
C GLU A 255 -1.58 -32.42 25.88
N ASP A 256 -2.23 -33.07 26.85
CA ASP A 256 -3.67 -32.96 27.14
C ASP A 256 -4.12 -31.57 27.64
N ILE A 257 -3.18 -30.68 27.96
CA ILE A 257 -3.49 -29.32 28.45
C ILE A 257 -4.11 -28.46 27.35
N PHE A 258 -3.76 -28.71 26.09
CA PHE A 258 -4.18 -27.87 24.98
C PHE A 258 -5.13 -28.62 24.03
N PRO A 259 -6.21 -27.98 23.57
CA PRO A 259 -7.15 -28.61 22.64
C PRO A 259 -6.57 -28.79 21.22
N LEU A 260 -5.52 -28.04 20.90
CA LEU A 260 -4.77 -28.07 19.65
C LEU A 260 -3.29 -27.84 19.97
N ASN A 261 -2.41 -28.23 19.06
CA ASN A 261 -0.98 -27.97 19.17
C ASN A 261 -0.71 -26.48 19.52
N PRO A 262 0.02 -26.17 20.62
CA PRO A 262 0.29 -24.80 21.04
C PRO A 262 0.94 -23.92 19.97
N MET A 263 1.76 -24.50 19.10
CA MET A 263 2.36 -23.81 17.96
C MET A 263 1.31 -23.32 16.96
N LEU A 264 0.25 -24.12 16.72
CA LEU A 264 -0.88 -23.70 15.88
C LEU A 264 -1.64 -22.56 16.53
N LEU A 265 -1.95 -22.68 17.83
CA LEU A 265 -2.65 -21.63 18.57
C LEU A 265 -1.85 -20.32 18.55
N GLY A 266 -0.55 -20.37 18.84
CA GLY A 266 0.34 -19.21 18.80
C GLY A 266 0.39 -18.55 17.42
N SER A 267 0.48 -19.34 16.34
CA SER A 267 0.46 -18.84 14.96
C SER A 267 -0.92 -18.25 14.58
N GLY A 268 -2.01 -18.87 15.02
CA GLY A 268 -3.36 -18.34 14.78
C GLY A 268 -3.59 -17.01 15.48
N PHE A 269 -3.19 -16.88 16.74
CA PHE A 269 -3.27 -15.62 17.48
C PHE A 269 -2.37 -14.53 16.88
N GLU A 270 -1.18 -14.88 16.41
CA GLU A 270 -0.28 -13.97 15.69
C GLU A 270 -0.98 -13.38 14.45
N ILE A 271 -1.58 -14.23 13.62
CA ILE A 271 -2.36 -13.80 12.44
C ILE A 271 -3.53 -12.91 12.85
N ILE A 272 -4.29 -13.26 13.90
CA ILE A 272 -5.43 -12.46 14.38
C ILE A 272 -4.96 -11.08 14.85
N ILE A 273 -3.88 -11.00 15.64
CA ILE A 273 -3.32 -9.72 16.12
C ILE A 273 -2.88 -8.86 14.94
N LEU A 274 -2.19 -9.43 13.95
CA LEU A 274 -1.82 -8.71 12.73
C LEU A 274 -3.06 -8.26 11.94
N SER A 275 -4.11 -9.08 11.85
CA SER A 275 -5.36 -8.73 11.18
C SER A 275 -6.03 -7.50 11.80
N PHE A 276 -6.06 -7.40 13.13
CA PHE A 276 -6.55 -6.20 13.81
C PHE A 276 -5.72 -4.96 13.47
N ALA A 277 -4.40 -5.11 13.42
CA ALA A 277 -3.52 -4.01 13.02
C ALA A 277 -3.75 -3.61 11.55
N MET A 278 -4.04 -4.56 10.67
CA MET A 278 -4.39 -4.27 9.27
C MET A 278 -5.72 -3.52 9.15
N ILE A 279 -6.72 -3.85 9.99
CA ILE A 279 -7.97 -3.07 10.08
C ILE A 279 -7.67 -1.63 10.53
N TYR A 280 -6.81 -1.46 11.55
CA TYR A 280 -6.39 -0.12 11.97
C TYR A 280 -5.68 0.66 10.85
N GLN A 281 -4.79 0.00 10.10
CA GLN A 281 -4.12 0.61 8.94
C GLN A 281 -5.12 1.00 7.85
N LEU A 282 -6.15 0.18 7.62
CA LEU A 282 -7.21 0.48 6.66
C LEU A 282 -7.94 1.77 7.06
N SER A 283 -8.37 1.88 8.31
CA SER A 283 -9.04 3.07 8.82
C SER A 283 -8.16 4.31 8.65
N LYS A 284 -6.86 4.22 8.95
CA LYS A 284 -5.91 5.33 8.76
C LYS A 284 -5.78 5.75 7.30
N ILE A 285 -5.75 4.80 6.36
CA ILE A 285 -5.69 5.08 4.92
C ILE A 285 -6.97 5.77 4.46
N ILE A 286 -8.14 5.28 4.89
CA ILE A 286 -9.44 5.86 4.54
C ILE A 286 -9.53 7.31 5.06
N SER A 287 -9.20 7.55 6.33
CA SER A 287 -9.23 8.90 6.91
C SER A 287 -8.24 9.86 6.21
N ALA A 288 -7.04 9.39 5.87
CA ALA A 288 -6.08 10.19 5.13
C ALA A 288 -6.60 10.59 3.74
N LYS A 289 -7.29 9.67 3.05
CA LYS A 289 -7.91 9.94 1.74
C LYS A 289 -9.03 10.98 1.86
N GLN A 290 -9.89 10.86 2.86
CA GLN A 290 -10.97 11.84 3.11
C GLN A 290 -10.43 13.25 3.36
N VAL A 291 -9.37 13.39 4.18
CA VAL A 291 -8.73 14.69 4.43
C VAL A 291 -8.14 15.28 3.16
N LEU A 292 -7.56 14.46 2.28
CA LEU A 292 -7.03 14.92 1.00
C LEU A 292 -8.15 15.39 0.05
N GLU A 293 -9.28 14.68 0.01
CA GLU A 293 -10.45 15.07 -0.79
C GLU A 293 -11.03 16.40 -0.31
N ILE A 294 -11.17 16.61 1.00
CA ILE A 294 -11.63 17.89 1.58
C ILE A 294 -10.66 19.03 1.22
N LYS A 295 -9.34 18.82 1.40
CA LYS A 295 -8.33 19.83 1.03
C LYS A 295 -8.40 20.19 -0.45
N HIS A 296 -8.58 19.20 -1.31
CA HIS A 296 -8.71 19.43 -2.75
C HIS A 296 -9.97 20.27 -3.06
N GLN A 297 -11.11 19.96 -2.45
CA GLN A 297 -12.34 20.75 -2.61
C GLN A 297 -12.16 22.19 -2.13
N THR A 298 -11.52 22.42 -0.99
CA THR A 298 -11.23 23.77 -0.49
C THR A 298 -10.29 24.53 -1.43
N LEU A 299 -9.27 23.89 -2.00
CA LEU A 299 -8.39 24.53 -2.99
C LEU A 299 -9.14 24.93 -4.26
N VAL A 300 -10.05 24.08 -4.74
CA VAL A 300 -10.92 24.41 -5.88
C VAL A 300 -11.85 25.59 -5.56
N GLN A 301 -12.43 25.64 -4.37
CA GLN A 301 -13.27 26.79 -3.96
C GLN A 301 -12.47 28.08 -3.82
N ASN A 302 -11.27 28.02 -3.25
CA ASN A 302 -10.40 29.19 -3.09
C ASN A 302 -9.96 29.74 -4.45
N THR A 303 -9.61 28.87 -5.40
CA THR A 303 -9.25 29.28 -6.76
C THR A 303 -10.43 29.94 -7.48
N GLN A 304 -11.63 29.37 -7.41
CA GLN A 304 -12.85 30.01 -7.94
C GLN A 304 -13.13 31.37 -7.29
N THR A 305 -12.97 31.48 -5.97
CA THR A 305 -13.19 32.74 -5.25
C THR A 305 -12.17 33.80 -5.65
N LEU A 306 -10.91 33.41 -5.85
CA LEU A 306 -9.86 34.31 -6.33
C LEU A 306 -10.11 34.76 -7.77
N GLU A 307 -10.58 33.88 -8.65
CA GLU A 307 -10.97 34.22 -10.01
C GLU A 307 -12.15 35.21 -10.03
N ALA A 308 -13.18 34.97 -9.20
CA ALA A 308 -14.30 35.89 -9.05
C ALA A 308 -13.84 37.28 -8.56
N LYS A 309 -12.97 37.34 -7.55
CA LYS A 309 -12.37 38.60 -7.06
C LYS A 309 -11.51 39.28 -8.13
N ASN A 310 -10.73 38.53 -8.90
CA ASN A 310 -9.93 39.09 -9.99
C ASN A 310 -10.82 39.68 -11.09
N LEU A 311 -11.91 38.99 -11.44
CA LEU A 311 -12.87 39.51 -12.40
C LEU A 311 -13.55 40.80 -11.89
N GLU A 312 -13.91 40.83 -10.60
CA GLU A 312 -14.45 42.02 -9.94
C GLU A 312 -13.44 43.18 -9.95
N LEU A 313 -12.16 42.91 -9.65
CA LEU A 313 -11.09 43.91 -9.72
C LEU A 313 -10.88 44.42 -11.15
N ILE A 314 -10.91 43.55 -12.16
CA ILE A 314 -10.82 43.94 -13.57
C ILE A 314 -12.00 44.83 -13.96
N ASN A 315 -13.22 44.48 -13.54
CA ASN A 315 -14.41 45.27 -13.81
C ASN A 315 -14.35 46.63 -13.12
N THR A 316 -13.94 46.66 -11.85
CA THR A 316 -13.72 47.90 -11.08
C THR A 316 -12.63 48.78 -11.72
N ALA A 317 -11.53 48.18 -12.19
CA ALA A 317 -10.49 48.91 -12.91
C ALA A 317 -10.99 49.47 -14.26
N LYS A 318 -11.86 48.74 -14.96
CA LYS A 318 -12.50 49.21 -16.20
C LYS A 318 -13.46 50.38 -15.93
N THR A 319 -14.32 50.30 -14.91
CA THR A 319 -15.23 51.41 -14.55
C THR A 319 -14.46 52.65 -14.11
N LEU A 320 -13.41 52.50 -13.29
CA LEU A 320 -12.54 53.61 -12.92
C LEU A 320 -11.85 54.24 -14.15
N LYS A 321 -11.37 53.43 -15.11
CA LYS A 321 -10.82 53.95 -16.37
C LYS A 321 -11.86 54.69 -17.20
N MET A 322 -13.09 54.17 -17.32
CA MET A 322 -14.18 54.86 -18.03
C MET A 322 -14.51 56.20 -17.37
N GLN A 323 -14.67 56.23 -16.04
CA GLN A 323 -14.86 57.48 -15.28
C GLN A 323 -13.70 58.46 -15.46
N HIS A 324 -12.45 57.98 -15.54
CA HIS A 324 -11.29 58.85 -15.78
C HIS A 324 -11.16 59.30 -17.24
N THR A 325 -11.71 58.55 -18.18
CA THR A 325 -11.73 58.90 -19.61
C THR A 325 -12.84 59.90 -19.92
N GLU A 326 -13.99 59.81 -19.23
CA GLU A 326 -15.03 60.86 -19.24
C GLU A 326 -14.56 62.16 -18.55
N LYS A 327 -13.60 62.08 -17.62
CA LYS A 327 -13.00 63.25 -16.95
C LYS A 327 -11.80 63.86 -17.67
N LYS A 328 -11.59 63.52 -18.95
CA LYS A 328 -10.42 63.94 -19.72
C LYS A 328 -10.66 65.26 -20.48
N SER A 329 -10.29 66.34 -19.79
CA SER A 329 -9.81 67.64 -20.28
C SER A 329 -10.79 68.55 -21.05
N ASP A 330 -11.71 69.20 -20.34
CA ASP A 330 -12.42 70.40 -20.81
C ASP A 330 -11.49 71.62 -21.02
N THR A 331 -10.18 71.46 -20.86
CA THR A 331 -9.20 72.56 -20.91
C THR A 331 -7.94 72.18 -21.69
N ILE A 332 -7.34 73.15 -22.37
CA ILE A 332 -6.02 73.08 -23.00
C ILE A 332 -5.07 74.01 -22.27
N LEU A 333 -3.86 73.53 -21.95
CA LEU A 333 -2.79 74.33 -21.35
C LEU A 333 -1.86 74.83 -22.47
N LEU A 334 -1.81 76.14 -22.66
CA LEU A 334 -0.90 76.78 -23.61
C LEU A 334 0.55 76.79 -23.07
N LYS A 335 1.55 76.92 -23.95
CA LYS A 335 2.96 77.04 -23.50
C LYS A 335 3.21 78.32 -22.71
N SER A 336 2.39 79.35 -22.92
CA SER A 336 2.31 80.55 -22.09
C SER A 336 1.83 80.31 -20.65
N LYS A 337 1.44 79.07 -20.32
CA LYS A 337 0.79 78.64 -19.05
C LYS A 337 -0.64 79.14 -18.87
N ALA A 338 -1.25 79.75 -19.89
CA ALA A 338 -2.68 80.06 -19.89
C ALA A 338 -3.50 78.76 -20.04
N LEU A 339 -4.57 78.65 -19.24
CA LEU A 339 -5.43 77.46 -19.20
C LEU A 339 -6.79 77.84 -19.78
N ILE A 340 -7.09 77.34 -20.98
CA ILE A 340 -8.26 77.72 -21.77
C ILE A 340 -9.26 76.58 -21.76
N LYS A 341 -10.55 76.87 -21.53
CA LYS A 341 -11.61 75.88 -21.67
C LYS A 341 -11.93 75.63 -23.13
N LEU A 342 -12.02 74.36 -23.54
CA LEU A 342 -12.31 73.97 -24.93
C LEU A 342 -13.64 74.51 -25.42
N ASN A 343 -14.66 74.56 -24.56
CA ASN A 343 -15.99 75.10 -24.90
C ASN A 343 -15.97 76.60 -25.22
N GLU A 344 -14.96 77.34 -24.78
CA GLU A 344 -14.84 78.78 -25.04
C GLU A 344 -14.14 79.07 -26.37
N ILE A 345 -13.44 78.10 -26.95
CA ILE A 345 -12.72 78.29 -28.22
C ILE A 345 -13.71 78.27 -29.38
N THR A 346 -13.78 79.35 -30.14
CA THR A 346 -14.61 79.46 -31.35
C THR A 346 -13.87 78.96 -32.58
N HIS A 347 -12.66 79.47 -32.80
CA HIS A 347 -11.76 79.05 -33.87
C HIS A 347 -10.31 79.36 -33.49
N ILE A 348 -9.38 78.70 -34.17
CA ILE A 348 -7.94 78.88 -34.00
C ILE A 348 -7.37 79.23 -35.37
N SER A 349 -6.66 80.35 -35.44
CA SER A 349 -5.97 80.80 -36.65
C SER A 349 -4.45 80.64 -36.48
N SER A 350 -3.75 80.38 -37.58
CA SER A 350 -2.29 80.36 -37.61
C SER A 350 -1.75 81.64 -38.22
N ASP A 351 -0.97 82.36 -37.42
CA ASP A 351 -0.19 83.53 -37.84
C ASP A 351 1.31 83.22 -37.71
N GLY A 352 1.88 82.66 -38.78
CA GLY A 352 3.29 82.28 -38.86
C GLY A 352 3.68 81.22 -37.82
N HIS A 353 4.47 81.61 -36.82
CA HIS A 353 4.95 80.73 -35.75
C HIS A 353 4.06 80.71 -34.50
N TYR A 354 2.95 81.43 -34.55
CA TYR A 354 1.99 81.55 -33.46
C TYR A 354 0.62 81.05 -33.90
N LEU A 355 -0.14 80.58 -32.92
CA LEU A 355 -1.56 80.30 -33.05
C LEU A 355 -2.34 81.28 -32.20
N GLU A 356 -3.40 81.79 -32.79
CA GLU A 356 -4.36 82.70 -32.17
C GLU A 356 -5.60 81.90 -31.79
N PHE A 357 -5.89 81.81 -30.50
CA PHE A 357 -7.08 81.16 -29.96
C PHE A 357 -8.16 82.20 -29.72
N TYR A 358 -9.22 82.14 -30.52
CA TYR A 358 -10.35 83.07 -30.41
C TYR A 358 -11.39 82.52 -29.44
N LEU A 359 -11.64 83.25 -28.36
CA LEU A 359 -12.52 82.82 -27.28
C LEU A 359 -13.86 83.57 -27.31
N THR A 360 -14.94 82.93 -26.86
CA THR A 360 -16.25 83.61 -26.72
C THR A 360 -16.24 84.67 -25.60
N THR A 361 -15.32 84.54 -24.65
CA THR A 361 -15.24 85.36 -23.43
C THR A 361 -14.38 86.62 -23.57
N LYS A 362 -13.58 86.72 -24.64
CA LYS A 362 -12.58 87.79 -24.82
C LYS A 362 -12.50 88.20 -26.29
N GLU A 363 -12.52 89.51 -26.54
CA GLU A 363 -12.44 90.05 -27.91
C GLU A 363 -11.06 89.92 -28.54
N THR A 364 -10.00 89.84 -27.73
CA THR A 364 -8.63 89.65 -28.21
C THR A 364 -8.22 88.18 -28.11
N PRO A 365 -7.61 87.61 -29.17
CA PRO A 365 -7.19 86.22 -29.15
C PRO A 365 -6.03 85.99 -28.19
N GLU A 366 -6.00 84.82 -27.56
CA GLU A 366 -4.83 84.35 -26.81
C GLU A 366 -3.81 83.78 -27.80
N VAL A 367 -2.56 84.23 -27.70
CA VAL A 367 -1.51 83.87 -28.66
C VAL A 367 -0.53 82.89 -28.02
N ASP A 368 -0.30 81.75 -28.66
CA ASP A 368 0.67 80.75 -28.20
C ASP A 368 1.61 80.29 -29.32
N ARG A 369 2.86 80.04 -28.98
CA ARG A 369 3.86 79.57 -29.95
C ARG A 369 3.70 78.08 -30.21
N ASN A 370 2.86 77.74 -31.16
CA ASN A 370 2.53 76.35 -31.48
C ASN A 370 2.28 76.13 -32.99
N THR A 371 2.05 74.88 -33.40
CA THR A 371 1.69 74.54 -34.79
C THR A 371 0.32 73.91 -34.83
N ILE A 372 -0.44 74.14 -35.91
CA ILE A 372 -1.78 73.55 -36.09
C ILE A 372 -1.76 72.05 -35.89
N LYS A 373 -0.78 71.34 -36.47
CA LYS A 373 -0.66 69.88 -36.34
C LYS A 373 -0.47 69.44 -34.88
N ALA A 374 0.30 70.18 -34.09
CA ALA A 374 0.52 69.87 -32.68
C ALA A 374 -0.74 70.13 -31.83
N VAL A 375 -1.44 71.25 -32.07
CA VAL A 375 -2.68 71.57 -31.34
C VAL A 375 -3.83 70.67 -31.74
N LEU A 376 -3.99 70.35 -33.02
CA LEU A 376 -5.02 69.43 -33.50
C LEU A 376 -4.91 68.05 -32.83
N SER A 377 -3.69 67.58 -32.55
CA SER A 377 -3.48 66.31 -31.82
C SER A 377 -3.89 66.33 -30.34
N GLN A 378 -4.12 67.52 -29.78
CA GLN A 378 -4.53 67.73 -28.38
C GLN A 378 -6.02 68.06 -28.24
N LEU A 379 -6.70 68.38 -29.34
CA LEU A 379 -8.12 68.72 -29.36
C LEU A 379 -8.98 67.47 -29.62
N PRO A 380 -10.20 67.38 -29.06
CA PRO A 380 -11.15 66.33 -29.41
C PRO A 380 -11.56 66.45 -30.88
N GLU A 381 -11.36 65.39 -31.67
CA GLU A 381 -11.72 65.35 -33.10
C GLU A 381 -13.23 65.54 -33.36
N ILE A 382 -14.06 65.31 -32.34
CA ILE A 382 -15.52 65.45 -32.43
C ILE A 382 -15.93 66.94 -32.43
N ASP A 383 -15.23 67.78 -31.66
CA ASP A 383 -15.62 69.18 -31.45
C ASP A 383 -14.87 70.15 -32.36
N PHE A 384 -13.69 69.78 -32.87
CA PHE A 384 -12.83 70.66 -33.67
C PHE A 384 -12.48 70.04 -35.02
N ALA A 385 -12.69 70.81 -36.10
CA ALA A 385 -12.35 70.42 -37.45
C ALA A 385 -11.39 71.42 -38.10
N GLN A 386 -10.35 70.90 -38.77
CA GLN A 386 -9.47 71.72 -39.60
C GLN A 386 -10.15 71.98 -40.95
N VAL A 387 -10.68 73.18 -41.14
CA VAL A 387 -11.34 73.60 -42.39
C VAL A 387 -10.38 74.19 -43.42
N HIS A 388 -9.20 74.64 -42.98
CA HIS A 388 -8.17 75.22 -43.85
C HIS A 388 -6.76 74.91 -43.33
N ARG A 389 -5.74 75.02 -44.19
CA ARG A 389 -4.32 74.83 -43.79
C ARG A 389 -3.87 75.74 -42.63
N SER A 390 -4.61 76.83 -42.39
CA SER A 390 -4.34 77.84 -41.36
C SER A 390 -5.47 78.00 -40.34
N HIS A 391 -6.56 77.21 -40.39
CA HIS A 391 -7.70 77.40 -39.48
C HIS A 391 -8.25 76.07 -38.96
N ILE A 392 -8.51 76.03 -37.65
CA ILE A 392 -9.29 75.00 -36.96
C ILE A 392 -10.55 75.69 -36.41
N VAL A 393 -11.73 75.10 -36.60
CA VAL A 393 -12.99 75.68 -36.13
C VAL A 393 -13.64 74.72 -35.14
N ASN A 394 -14.23 75.28 -34.08
CA ASN A 394 -15.10 74.54 -33.18
C ASN A 394 -16.48 74.41 -33.81
N ILE A 395 -16.89 73.18 -34.08
CA ILE A 395 -18.13 72.85 -34.76
C ILE A 395 -19.34 73.33 -33.95
N ASN A 396 -19.23 73.36 -32.62
CA ASN A 396 -20.30 73.77 -31.71
C ASN A 396 -20.62 75.29 -31.77
N HIS A 397 -19.75 76.11 -32.36
CA HIS A 397 -19.91 77.57 -32.47
C HIS A 397 -20.25 78.05 -33.89
N LEU A 398 -20.48 77.14 -34.83
CA LEU A 398 -20.92 77.50 -36.18
C LEU A 398 -22.39 77.95 -36.17
N LYS A 399 -22.66 79.19 -36.57
CA LYS A 399 -24.02 79.65 -36.90
C LYS A 399 -24.33 79.19 -38.33
N ILE A 400 -25.29 78.28 -38.47
CA ILE A 400 -25.82 77.84 -39.77
C ILE A 400 -26.70 78.94 -40.37
#